data_AF-A0A9D7FF86-F1
#
_entry.id   AF-A0A9D7FF86-F1
#
_cell.length_a   1.000
_cell.length_b   1.000
_cell.length_c   1.000
_cell.angle_alpha   90.00
_cell.angle_beta   90.00
_cell.angle_gamma   90.00
#
_symmetry.space_group_name_H-M   'P 1'
#
loop_
_entity.id
_entity.type
_entity.pdbx_description
1 polymer ?
#
loop_
_entity_poly.entity_id
_entity_poly.type
_entity_poly.pdbx_seq_one_letter_code
_entity_poly.pdbx_strand_id
1 'polypeptide(L)'
;MAFVAALVGCVQNGVRPLTTGSTAKEDSTVIVYGIKIEGDWRYPRFGIQLAEYSIEKQVMPGNCFQFNKTEASIPSSQTTIGYFAFEAPPGHYVYSPFNGAQLQLDSQAFSAPKGRTVYIGDFIYIKDRVVVLRKDLDALKAVQGKSYPAYLAKYPLAKSLPVQQPKPFLCTP
;
A
#
# COMPACT_ATOMS: atom_id res chain seq x y z
N MET A 1 32.04 20.02 24.03
CA MET A 1 31.43 20.53 22.78
C MET A 1 30.25 19.64 22.46
N ALA A 2 29.04 20.13 22.69
CA ALA A 2 27.80 19.41 22.40
C ALA A 2 27.12 20.10 21.24
N PHE A 3 26.88 19.38 20.15
CA PHE A 3 25.80 19.67 19.21
C PHE A 3 25.34 18.34 18.62
N VAL A 4 24.39 17.71 19.30
CA VAL A 4 23.55 16.66 18.74
C VAL A 4 22.46 17.39 17.96
N ALA A 5 22.67 17.60 16.66
CA ALA A 5 21.62 18.06 15.76
C ALA A 5 20.80 16.85 15.31
N ALA A 6 19.89 16.39 16.17
CA ALA A 6 18.87 15.42 15.78
C ALA A 6 17.80 16.17 14.97
N LEU A 7 17.98 16.23 13.65
CA LEU A 7 16.88 16.57 12.73
C LEU A 7 15.91 15.38 12.69
N VAL A 8 15.10 15.24 13.74
CA VAL A 8 13.90 14.40 13.67
C VAL A 8 12.85 15.21 12.92
N GLY A 9 13.01 15.30 11.59
CA GLY A 9 11.95 15.78 10.73
C GLY A 9 10.75 14.85 10.91
N CYS A 10 9.66 15.34 11.52
CA CYS A 10 8.41 14.61 11.57
C CYS A 10 7.93 14.37 10.13
N VAL A 11 8.14 13.15 9.62
CA VAL A 11 7.63 12.74 8.31
C VAL A 11 6.11 12.76 8.39
N GLN A 12 5.48 13.65 7.64
CA GLN A 12 4.04 13.79 7.55
C GLN A 12 3.49 12.81 6.51
N ASN A 13 2.82 11.76 6.98
CA ASN A 13 2.08 10.81 6.17
C ASN A 13 0.58 11.02 6.42
N GLY A 14 -0.16 11.43 5.39
CA GLY A 14 -1.62 11.58 5.43
C GLY A 14 -2.38 10.25 5.38
N VAL A 15 -1.67 9.12 5.29
CA VAL A 15 -2.23 7.78 5.30
C VAL A 15 -2.26 7.22 6.73
N ARG A 16 -3.40 6.63 7.11
CA ARG A 16 -3.59 5.99 8.42
C ARG A 16 -4.17 4.58 8.25
N PRO A 17 -3.65 3.56 8.96
CA PRO A 17 -4.26 2.24 8.96
C PRO A 17 -5.65 2.28 9.61
N LEU A 18 -6.61 1.58 9.02
CA LEU A 18 -7.94 1.40 9.57
C LEU A 18 -8.01 0.06 10.32
N THR A 19 -8.28 0.14 11.61
CA THR A 19 -8.52 -1.03 12.47
C THR A 19 -10.03 -1.28 12.61
N THR A 20 -10.39 -2.44 13.16
CA THR A 20 -11.78 -2.77 13.49
C THR A 20 -12.42 -1.66 14.34
N GLY A 21 -13.56 -1.14 13.90
CA GLY A 21 -14.30 -0.06 14.56
C GLY A 21 -13.83 1.36 14.21
N SER A 22 -12.77 1.52 13.41
CA SER A 22 -12.41 2.83 12.85
C SER A 22 -13.48 3.32 11.88
N THR A 23 -13.50 4.62 11.57
CA THR A 23 -14.24 5.17 10.44
C THR A 23 -13.29 6.02 9.60
N ALA A 24 -13.45 5.95 8.28
CA ALA A 24 -12.73 6.84 7.37
C ALA A 24 -13.46 8.19 7.29
N LYS A 25 -12.72 9.28 7.04
CA LYS A 25 -13.31 10.60 6.79
C LYS A 25 -14.07 10.58 5.46
N GLU A 26 -15.16 11.35 5.37
CA GLU A 26 -16.01 11.43 4.18
C GLU A 26 -15.23 11.83 2.91
N ASP A 27 -14.26 12.72 3.08
CA ASP A 27 -13.43 13.25 2.00
C ASP A 27 -12.18 12.40 1.69
N SER A 28 -11.96 11.31 2.42
CA SER A 28 -10.84 10.39 2.20
C SER A 28 -11.19 9.31 1.17
N THR A 29 -10.17 8.56 0.74
CA THR A 29 -10.34 7.28 0.07
C THR A 29 -9.90 6.16 1.00
N VAL A 30 -10.45 4.96 0.82
CA VAL A 30 -10.02 3.76 1.54
C VAL A 30 -9.36 2.79 0.57
N ILE A 31 -8.09 2.47 0.82
CA ILE A 31 -7.32 1.53 0.00
C ILE A 31 -7.24 0.20 0.75
N VAL A 32 -7.59 -0.89 0.06
CA VAL A 32 -7.53 -2.24 0.60
C VAL A 32 -6.65 -3.13 -0.27
N TYR A 33 -5.79 -3.93 0.35
CA TYR A 33 -5.00 -4.97 -0.33
C TYR A 33 -4.69 -6.14 0.60
N GLY A 34 -4.42 -7.29 0.00
CA GLY A 34 -3.91 -8.48 0.70
C GLY A 34 -2.41 -8.63 0.57
N ILE A 35 -1.79 -9.30 1.54
CA ILE A 35 -0.39 -9.74 1.49
C ILE A 35 -0.34 -11.24 1.76
N LYS A 36 0.43 -11.98 0.96
CA LYS A 36 0.72 -13.41 1.17
C LYS A 36 2.17 -13.72 0.82
N ILE A 37 2.72 -14.74 1.46
CA ILE A 37 4.01 -15.36 1.12
C ILE A 37 3.73 -16.81 0.71
N GLU A 38 4.17 -17.21 -0.49
CA GLU A 38 4.07 -18.59 -0.99
C GLU A 38 5.43 -19.29 -1.14
N GLY A 39 6.55 -18.57 -1.03
CA GLY A 39 7.88 -19.19 -1.00
C GLY A 39 8.84 -18.55 0.01
N ASP A 40 10.13 -18.81 -0.15
CA ASP A 40 11.11 -18.66 0.94
C ASP A 40 11.57 -17.22 1.18
N TRP A 41 10.75 -16.44 1.88
CA TRP A 41 11.13 -15.13 2.38
C TRP A 41 12.03 -15.23 3.61
N ARG A 42 13.29 -14.81 3.47
CA ARG A 42 14.34 -14.99 4.49
C ARG A 42 14.33 -13.99 5.66
N TYR A 43 13.47 -12.98 5.61
CA TYR A 43 13.38 -11.96 6.67
C TYR A 43 12.15 -12.21 7.57
N PRO A 44 12.14 -11.73 8.82
CA PRO A 44 11.05 -12.01 9.77
C PRO A 44 9.67 -11.50 9.31
N ARG A 45 9.62 -10.48 8.47
CA ARG A 45 8.39 -9.86 7.97
C ARG A 45 8.52 -9.54 6.49
N PHE A 46 7.43 -9.73 5.74
CA PHE A 46 7.32 -9.27 4.36
C PHE A 46 6.36 -8.09 4.31
N GLY A 47 6.81 -6.97 3.75
CA GLY A 47 6.07 -5.72 3.71
C GLY A 47 5.69 -5.30 2.29
N ILE A 48 4.54 -4.64 2.17
CA ILE A 48 4.07 -4.00 0.94
C ILE A 48 3.89 -2.51 1.21
N GLN A 49 4.33 -1.70 0.27
CA GLN A 49 4.13 -0.27 0.28
C GLN A 49 3.49 0.19 -1.02
N LEU A 50 2.44 1.00 -0.90
CA LEU A 50 1.87 1.75 -2.01
C LEU A 50 2.13 3.23 -1.74
N ALA A 51 2.79 3.90 -2.66
CA ALA A 51 3.12 5.31 -2.57
C ALA A 51 2.16 6.14 -3.43
N GLU A 52 1.80 7.34 -2.98
CA GLU A 52 1.11 8.30 -3.83
C GLU A 52 1.91 8.57 -5.11
N TYR A 53 1.21 8.84 -6.21
CA TYR A 53 1.80 9.07 -7.52
C TYR A 53 1.05 10.16 -8.28
N SER A 54 1.81 11.08 -8.86
CA SER A 54 1.30 12.12 -9.75
C SER A 54 1.29 11.59 -11.18
N ILE A 55 0.09 11.39 -11.73
CA ILE A 55 -0.08 10.99 -13.13
C ILE A 55 0.43 12.08 -14.08
N GLU A 56 0.22 13.34 -13.75
CA GLU A 56 0.68 14.47 -14.57
C GLU A 56 2.20 14.55 -14.63
N LYS A 57 2.87 14.47 -13.46
CA LYS A 57 4.32 14.64 -13.35
C LYS A 57 5.10 13.33 -13.52
N GLN A 58 4.42 12.18 -13.55
CA GLN A 58 5.02 10.84 -13.61
C GLN A 58 6.05 10.59 -12.49
N VAL A 59 5.77 11.08 -11.28
CA VAL A 59 6.63 10.92 -10.10
C VAL A 59 5.79 10.64 -8.85
N MET A 60 6.40 10.05 -7.83
CA MET A 60 5.79 10.03 -6.50
C MET A 60 5.91 11.45 -5.90
N PRO A 61 4.80 12.18 -5.68
CA PRO A 61 4.85 13.53 -5.16
C PRO A 61 5.23 13.48 -3.67
N GLY A 62 5.98 14.49 -3.24
CA GLY A 62 6.40 14.61 -1.86
C GLY A 62 7.80 15.19 -1.72
N ASN A 63 8.21 15.30 -0.48
CA ASN A 63 9.57 15.65 -0.09
C ASN A 63 9.95 14.83 1.16
N CYS A 64 11.12 15.08 1.73
CA CYS A 64 11.58 14.35 2.92
C CYS A 64 10.72 14.52 4.16
N PHE A 65 9.86 15.52 4.18
CA PHE A 65 8.95 15.83 5.27
C PHE A 65 7.51 15.44 4.96
N GLN A 66 7.14 15.20 3.71
CA GLN A 66 5.76 14.87 3.34
C GLN A 66 5.72 13.86 2.20
N PHE A 67 5.25 12.66 2.48
CA PHE A 67 5.13 11.57 1.50
C PHE A 67 4.03 10.60 1.93
N ASN A 68 2.97 10.51 1.14
CA ASN A 68 1.85 9.63 1.45
C ASN A 68 2.15 8.21 0.99
N LYS A 69 2.14 7.27 1.94
CA LYS A 69 2.27 5.85 1.63
C LYS A 69 1.46 4.97 2.56
N THR A 70 0.85 3.93 2.01
CA THR A 70 0.38 2.80 2.82
C THR A 70 1.56 1.91 3.15
N GLU A 71 1.58 1.33 4.34
CA GLU A 71 2.59 0.36 4.74
C GLU A 71 1.95 -0.72 5.62
N ALA A 72 2.02 -1.97 5.16
CA ALA A 72 1.64 -3.14 5.94
C ALA A 72 2.68 -4.24 5.77
N SER A 73 2.72 -5.13 6.75
CA SER A 73 3.56 -6.32 6.69
C SER A 73 2.92 -7.49 7.42
N ILE A 74 3.26 -8.70 6.98
CA ILE A 74 2.89 -9.95 7.64
C ILE A 74 4.15 -10.66 8.16
N PRO A 75 4.06 -11.45 9.25
CA PRO A 75 5.13 -12.37 9.64
C PRO A 75 5.46 -13.35 8.52
N SER A 76 6.73 -13.75 8.38
CA SER A 76 7.13 -14.77 7.40
C SER A 76 6.51 -16.15 7.66
N SER A 77 6.09 -16.41 8.89
CA SER A 77 5.37 -17.64 9.28
C SER A 77 3.89 -17.64 8.88
N GLN A 78 3.34 -16.52 8.40
CA GLN A 78 1.93 -16.42 8.08
C GLN A 78 1.62 -17.11 6.74
N THR A 79 0.74 -18.12 6.77
CA THR A 79 0.38 -18.94 5.60
C THR A 79 -0.87 -18.45 4.87
N THR A 80 -1.71 -17.64 5.52
CA THR A 80 -2.94 -17.07 4.97
C THR A 80 -2.75 -15.63 4.53
N ILE A 81 -3.64 -15.14 3.65
CA ILE A 81 -3.62 -13.74 3.22
C ILE A 81 -3.92 -12.84 4.43
N GLY A 82 -3.05 -11.87 4.68
CA GLY A 82 -3.31 -10.77 5.60
C GLY A 82 -3.86 -9.60 4.82
N TYR A 83 -5.09 -9.19 5.10
CA TYR A 83 -5.69 -8.02 4.46
C TYR A 83 -5.37 -6.75 5.25
N PHE A 84 -5.34 -5.61 4.58
CA PHE A 84 -5.06 -4.34 5.24
C PHE A 84 -5.92 -3.25 4.59
N ALA A 85 -6.40 -2.32 5.41
CA ALA A 85 -7.19 -1.19 4.95
C ALA A 85 -6.55 0.11 5.47
N PHE A 86 -6.54 1.13 4.62
CA PHE A 86 -5.92 2.42 4.93
C PHE A 86 -6.86 3.55 4.51
N GLU A 87 -7.05 4.51 5.41
CA GLU A 87 -7.56 5.83 5.07
C GLU A 87 -6.42 6.62 4.41
N ALA A 88 -6.67 7.22 3.26
CA ALA A 88 -5.66 7.93 2.50
C ALA A 88 -6.27 9.16 1.78
N PRO A 89 -5.44 10.14 1.38
CA PRO A 89 -5.86 11.18 0.45
C PRO A 89 -6.34 10.59 -0.89
N PRO A 90 -7.40 11.12 -1.51
CA PRO A 90 -7.79 10.71 -2.85
C PRO A 90 -6.67 10.94 -3.86
N GLY A 91 -6.45 10.00 -4.78
CA GLY A 91 -5.37 10.14 -5.76
C GLY A 91 -5.06 8.84 -6.51
N HIS A 92 -3.80 8.71 -6.90
CA HIS A 92 -3.26 7.51 -7.54
C HIS A 92 -2.11 6.96 -6.72
N TYR A 93 -2.01 5.64 -6.64
CA TYR A 93 -1.01 4.96 -5.83
C TYR A 93 -0.28 3.91 -6.65
N VAL A 94 1.04 3.79 -6.48
CA VAL A 94 1.89 2.83 -7.19
C VAL A 94 2.55 1.88 -6.20
N TYR A 95 2.84 0.66 -6.65
CA TYR A 95 3.69 -0.25 -5.89
C TYR A 95 5.09 0.36 -5.72
N SER A 96 5.55 0.44 -4.48
CA SER A 96 6.87 0.97 -4.14
C SER A 96 7.80 -0.16 -3.67
N PRO A 97 8.85 -0.50 -4.43
CA PRO A 97 9.71 -1.66 -4.17
C PRO A 97 10.73 -1.44 -3.02
N PHE A 98 10.38 -0.68 -1.97
CA PHE A 98 11.26 -0.45 -0.83
C PHE A 98 11.61 -1.74 -0.06
N ASN A 99 10.82 -2.79 -0.20
CA ASN A 99 11.11 -4.13 0.32
C ASN A 99 12.18 -4.90 -0.50
N GLY A 100 12.69 -4.32 -1.59
CA GLY A 100 13.63 -4.96 -2.51
C GLY A 100 13.00 -6.01 -3.44
N ALA A 101 11.68 -6.20 -3.38
CA ALA A 101 10.94 -7.13 -4.22
C ALA A 101 10.32 -6.41 -5.43
N GLN A 102 10.38 -7.04 -6.59
CA GLN A 102 9.87 -6.55 -7.86
C GLN A 102 8.46 -7.08 -8.10
N LEU A 103 7.55 -6.19 -8.48
CA LEU A 103 6.24 -6.58 -8.94
C LEU A 103 6.35 -7.19 -10.35
N GLN A 104 5.76 -8.36 -10.57
CA GLN A 104 5.71 -9.04 -11.87
C GLN A 104 4.66 -8.42 -12.80
N LEU A 105 4.67 -7.09 -12.88
CA LEU A 105 3.81 -6.30 -13.75
C LEU A 105 4.60 -5.05 -14.15
N ASP A 106 4.34 -4.55 -15.34
CA ASP A 106 4.74 -3.18 -15.69
C ASP A 106 4.17 -2.20 -14.66
N SER A 107 4.86 -1.07 -14.50
CA SER A 107 4.49 -0.07 -13.50
C SER A 107 3.08 0.45 -13.75
N GLN A 108 2.24 0.31 -12.73
CA GLN A 108 0.84 0.68 -12.75
C GLN A 108 0.51 1.58 -11.57
N ALA A 109 -0.28 2.61 -11.83
CA ALA A 109 -0.92 3.42 -10.82
C ALA A 109 -2.37 3.01 -10.64
N PHE A 110 -2.78 2.78 -9.40
CA PHE A 110 -4.12 2.40 -9.00
C PHE A 110 -4.91 3.65 -8.58
N SER A 111 -6.07 3.84 -9.18
CA SER A 111 -6.95 4.96 -8.85
C SER A 111 -7.68 4.72 -7.53
N ALA A 112 -7.59 5.70 -6.63
CA ALA A 112 -8.25 5.72 -5.33
C ALA A 112 -9.09 7.01 -5.20
N PRO A 113 -10.32 7.01 -5.75
CA PRO A 113 -11.16 8.21 -5.79
C PRO A 113 -11.73 8.60 -4.43
N LYS A 114 -12.07 9.89 -4.31
CA LYS A 114 -12.66 10.50 -3.11
C LYS A 114 -13.96 9.80 -2.71
N GLY A 115 -14.13 9.56 -1.40
CA GLY A 115 -15.34 8.97 -0.82
C GLY A 115 -15.58 7.51 -1.24
N ARG A 116 -14.55 6.82 -1.75
CA ARG A 116 -14.65 5.43 -2.21
C ARG A 116 -13.69 4.53 -1.46
N THR A 117 -14.11 3.29 -1.28
CA THR A 117 -13.22 2.19 -0.93
C THR A 117 -12.82 1.48 -2.23
N VAL A 118 -11.54 1.16 -2.41
CA VAL A 118 -11.03 0.41 -3.55
C VAL A 118 -10.18 -0.77 -3.09
N TYR A 119 -10.33 -1.90 -3.76
CA TYR A 119 -9.48 -3.06 -3.56
C TYR A 119 -8.44 -3.15 -4.69
N ILE A 120 -7.16 -3.13 -4.33
CA ILE A 120 -6.04 -3.16 -5.27
C ILE A 120 -5.81 -4.57 -5.81
N GLY A 121 -5.88 -5.56 -4.92
CA GLY A 121 -5.51 -6.94 -5.14
C GLY A 121 -4.70 -7.51 -3.98
N ASP A 122 -4.29 -8.77 -4.12
CA ASP A 122 -3.42 -9.48 -3.21
C ASP A 122 -2.00 -9.49 -3.78
N PHE A 123 -1.06 -8.95 -3.00
CA PHE A 123 0.36 -9.02 -3.28
C PHE A 123 0.93 -10.32 -2.72
N ILE A 124 1.30 -11.22 -3.62
CA ILE A 124 1.77 -12.56 -3.29
C ILE A 124 3.26 -12.62 -3.60
N TYR A 125 4.09 -12.67 -2.57
CA TYR A 125 5.49 -13.04 -2.74
C TYR A 125 5.56 -14.50 -3.16
N ILE A 126 6.19 -14.77 -4.30
CA ILE A 126 6.40 -16.14 -4.78
C ILE A 126 7.81 -16.61 -4.40
N LYS A 127 8.84 -16.18 -5.14
CA LYS A 127 10.25 -16.52 -4.93
C LYS A 127 11.13 -15.49 -5.63
N ASP A 128 12.45 -15.54 -5.40
CA ASP A 128 13.43 -14.74 -6.15
C ASP A 128 13.13 -13.23 -6.18
N ARG A 129 12.57 -12.72 -5.07
CA ARG A 129 12.15 -11.31 -4.93
C ARG A 129 11.01 -10.89 -5.87
N VAL A 130 10.23 -11.84 -6.38
CA VAL A 130 9.09 -11.56 -7.25
C VAL A 130 7.79 -11.52 -6.45
N VAL A 131 6.99 -10.49 -6.71
CA VAL A 131 5.64 -10.29 -6.18
C VAL A 131 4.65 -10.35 -7.33
N VAL A 132 3.60 -11.15 -7.20
CA VAL A 132 2.48 -11.19 -8.15
C VAL A 132 1.30 -10.45 -7.56
N LEU A 133 0.59 -9.67 -8.38
CA LEU A 133 -0.69 -9.08 -8.00
C LEU A 133 -1.83 -9.97 -8.49
N ARG A 134 -2.55 -10.59 -7.56
CA ARG A 134 -3.78 -11.34 -7.87
C ARG A 134 -5.00 -10.48 -7.57
N LYS A 135 -5.91 -10.33 -8.53
CA LYS A 135 -7.11 -9.51 -8.39
C LYS A 135 -8.33 -10.41 -8.14
N ASP A 136 -8.43 -10.97 -6.93
CA ASP A 136 -9.51 -11.89 -6.55
C ASP A 136 -10.46 -11.23 -5.53
N LEU A 137 -11.45 -10.52 -6.06
CA LEU A 137 -12.41 -9.80 -5.23
C LEU A 137 -13.33 -10.75 -4.44
N ASP A 138 -13.60 -11.94 -4.97
CA ASP A 138 -14.51 -12.88 -4.32
C ASP A 138 -13.86 -13.57 -3.12
N ALA A 139 -12.54 -13.85 -3.19
CA ALA A 139 -11.76 -14.27 -2.03
C ALA A 139 -11.80 -13.23 -0.89
N LEU A 140 -11.66 -11.93 -1.20
CA LEU A 140 -11.78 -10.86 -0.20
C LEU A 140 -13.19 -10.84 0.43
N LYS A 141 -14.25 -10.94 -0.38
CA LYS A 141 -15.63 -10.95 0.13
C LYS A 141 -15.91 -12.15 1.04
N ALA A 142 -15.33 -13.31 0.75
CA ALA A 142 -15.53 -14.53 1.55
C ALA A 142 -14.99 -14.41 2.99
N VAL A 143 -14.02 -13.53 3.23
CA VAL A 143 -13.46 -13.26 4.56
C VAL A 143 -14.00 -11.97 5.20
N GLN A 144 -14.83 -11.22 4.47
CA GLN A 144 -15.46 -9.98 4.95
C GLN A 144 -16.42 -10.27 6.12
N GLY A 145 -16.41 -9.41 7.15
CA GLY A 145 -17.24 -9.57 8.35
C GLY A 145 -16.65 -10.46 9.46
N LYS A 146 -15.57 -11.22 9.19
CA LYS A 146 -14.85 -11.97 10.23
C LYS A 146 -13.68 -11.18 10.84
N SER A 147 -13.07 -10.29 10.07
CA SER A 147 -11.84 -9.58 10.49
C SER A 147 -11.77 -8.12 10.02
N TYR A 148 -12.73 -7.64 9.23
CA TYR A 148 -12.76 -6.27 8.70
C TYR A 148 -14.10 -5.59 8.94
N PRO A 149 -14.09 -4.26 9.15
CA PRO A 149 -15.30 -3.48 9.32
C PRO A 149 -16.31 -3.65 8.16
N ALA A 150 -17.59 -3.74 8.53
CA ALA A 150 -18.70 -4.00 7.60
C ALA A 150 -18.93 -2.88 6.57
N TYR A 151 -18.50 -1.64 6.82
CA TYR A 151 -18.72 -0.50 5.92
C TYR A 151 -17.95 -0.56 4.61
N LEU A 152 -17.08 -1.55 4.46
CA LEU A 152 -16.34 -1.78 3.22
C LEU A 152 -17.17 -2.53 2.14
N ALA A 153 -18.49 -2.57 2.26
CA ALA A 153 -19.42 -3.39 1.48
C ALA A 153 -19.44 -3.13 -0.05
N LYS A 154 -18.68 -2.16 -0.57
CA LYS A 154 -18.53 -1.90 -2.00
C LYS A 154 -17.05 -1.67 -2.33
N TYR A 155 -16.34 -2.76 -2.63
CA TYR A 155 -14.99 -2.73 -3.17
C TYR A 155 -15.02 -2.95 -4.68
N PRO A 156 -15.22 -1.92 -5.51
CA PRO A 156 -14.76 -2.05 -6.87
C PRO A 156 -13.26 -2.37 -6.84
N LEU A 157 -12.85 -3.24 -7.76
CA LEU A 157 -11.46 -3.38 -8.10
C LEU A 157 -10.92 -2.00 -8.50
N ALA A 158 -9.76 -1.62 -7.99
CA ALA A 158 -9.13 -0.38 -8.37
C ALA A 158 -8.83 -0.40 -9.88
N LYS A 159 -9.25 0.64 -10.58
CA LYS A 159 -8.82 0.87 -11.96
C LYS A 159 -7.32 1.11 -11.94
N SER A 160 -6.58 0.47 -12.83
CA SER A 160 -5.15 0.70 -13.00
C SER A 160 -4.85 1.37 -14.34
N LEU A 161 -3.81 2.21 -14.33
CA LEU A 161 -3.29 2.91 -15.50
C LEU A 161 -1.80 2.59 -15.62
N PRO A 162 -1.28 2.31 -16.82
CA PRO A 162 0.16 2.18 -17.02
C PRO A 162 0.83 3.53 -16.77
N VAL A 163 1.97 3.51 -16.08
CA VAL A 163 2.75 4.71 -15.74
C VAL A 163 4.24 4.43 -15.89
N GLN A 164 5.04 5.48 -15.92
CA GLN A 164 6.49 5.33 -15.83
C GLN A 164 6.87 4.67 -14.51
N GLN A 165 7.92 3.86 -14.56
CA GLN A 165 8.44 3.21 -13.35
C GLN A 165 8.77 4.28 -12.31
N PRO A 166 8.16 4.21 -11.12
CA PRO A 166 8.41 5.22 -10.12
C PRO A 166 9.87 5.12 -9.69
N LYS A 167 10.59 6.23 -9.80
CA LYS A 167 11.93 6.34 -9.25
C LYS A 167 11.81 6.41 -7.73
N PRO A 168 12.58 5.62 -6.97
CA PRO A 168 12.56 5.72 -5.53
C PRO A 168 12.92 7.15 -5.11
N PHE A 169 12.11 7.72 -4.23
CA PHE A 169 12.38 9.03 -3.65
C PHE A 169 13.58 8.90 -2.69
N LEU A 170 14.72 9.48 -3.06
CA LEU A 170 15.92 9.52 -2.23
C LEU A 170 15.95 10.82 -1.45
N CYS A 171 15.77 10.72 -0.14
CA CYS A 171 16.13 11.80 0.77
C CYS A 171 17.63 11.82 0.97
N THR A 172 18.31 12.74 0.30
CA THR A 172 19.66 13.13 0.68
C THR A 172 19.57 14.15 1.82
N PRO A 173 20.35 13.99 2.91
CA PRO A 173 20.40 14.95 4.01
C PRO A 173 20.77 16.37 3.54
#